data_AF-A0A239HIV8-F1
#
_entry.id   AF-A0A239HIV8-F1
#
_cell.length_a   1.000
_cell.length_b   1.000
_cell.length_c   1.000
_cell.angle_alpha   90.00
_cell.angle_beta   90.00
_cell.angle_gamma   90.00
#
_symmetry.space_group_name_H-M   'P 1'
#
loop_
_entity.id
_entity.type
_entity.pdbx_description
1 polymer ?
#
loop_
_entity_poly.entity_id
_entity_poly.type
_entity_poly.pdbx_seq_one_letter_code
_entity_poly.pdbx_strand_id
1 'polypeptide(L)'
;MAPSGAVVEIDGSVTYSGDVCAFYADNLTVRGVNGRPRIDAAGQNALGKGTWVVGGVGTVIENVELYGARVADRNGAGIRLDGKHLTLRNSFLHDNENGILTNNDGVSDILVENTEFGHNGYGDGYSHNLYIGSVNSLTFRYNFSHDANVGHNLKSRAKLNTILYNRFSSTAAGQAGTTASGQPSYEVDLPNGGTAYVIGNIIEQPAANQNPNLLAYAEEGAVNPGTDLYVVNNTFLNDASQGTFILIGGAVTTPALIQNNVFAGGGTITNQAGAAQKTNYQAVSPAFVDRANYDLRPASGAPFINAGFTPGIAASGISLVPSMQYVHVAKTQSRPSNGTIDIGAYEATSP
;
A
#
# COMPACT_ATOMS: atom_id res chain seq x y z
N MET A 1 -21.25 -12.06 -23.23
CA MET A 1 -21.19 -12.10 -21.75
C MET A 1 -20.47 -13.36 -21.33
N ALA A 2 -19.39 -13.24 -20.56
CA ALA A 2 -18.72 -14.41 -19.99
C ALA A 2 -19.55 -15.00 -18.84
N PRO A 3 -19.68 -16.33 -18.69
CA PRO A 3 -20.37 -16.94 -17.57
C PRO A 3 -19.51 -16.88 -16.29
N SER A 4 -20.12 -17.14 -15.13
CA SER A 4 -19.39 -17.29 -13.87
C SER A 4 -18.33 -18.39 -13.96
N GLY A 5 -17.17 -18.18 -13.36
CA GLY A 5 -16.02 -19.09 -13.42
C GLY A 5 -15.21 -19.01 -14.72
N ALA A 6 -15.59 -18.14 -15.66
CA ALA A 6 -14.86 -18.01 -16.91
C ALA A 6 -13.49 -17.34 -16.72
N VAL A 7 -12.59 -17.63 -17.67
CA VAL A 7 -11.34 -16.89 -17.86
C VAL A 7 -11.50 -16.02 -19.10
N VAL A 8 -11.26 -14.73 -18.95
CA VAL A 8 -11.22 -13.74 -20.03
C VAL A 8 -9.78 -13.31 -20.20
N GLU A 9 -9.21 -13.65 -21.36
CA GLU A 9 -7.86 -13.24 -21.73
C GLU A 9 -7.91 -12.00 -22.61
N ILE A 10 -7.10 -11.00 -22.26
CA ILE A 10 -7.02 -9.72 -22.96
C ILE A 10 -5.62 -9.61 -23.57
N ASP A 11 -5.55 -9.35 -24.86
CA ASP A 11 -4.27 -9.27 -25.56
C ASP A 11 -3.51 -7.99 -25.20
N GLY A 12 -2.28 -8.13 -24.74
CA GLY A 12 -1.46 -7.05 -24.21
C GLY A 12 -0.63 -6.32 -25.25
N SER A 13 -0.78 -6.62 -26.54
CA SER A 13 -0.07 -5.92 -27.61
C SER A 13 -0.72 -4.59 -28.01
N VAL A 14 -1.90 -4.28 -27.45
CA VAL A 14 -2.71 -3.12 -27.84
C VAL A 14 -3.14 -2.26 -26.65
N THR A 15 -3.52 -1.02 -26.97
CA THR A 15 -4.26 -0.13 -26.06
C THR A 15 -5.74 -0.19 -26.42
N TYR A 16 -6.58 -0.45 -25.43
CA TYR A 16 -8.03 -0.44 -25.52
C TYR A 16 -8.54 0.93 -25.07
N SER A 17 -8.89 1.78 -26.03
CA SER A 17 -9.35 3.15 -25.78
C SER A 17 -10.86 3.19 -25.57
N GLY A 18 -11.31 3.65 -24.41
CA GLY A 18 -12.72 3.78 -24.06
C GLY A 18 -13.42 2.46 -23.76
N ASP A 19 -12.68 1.36 -23.61
CA ASP A 19 -13.23 0.02 -23.37
C ASP A 19 -13.55 -0.19 -21.88
N VAL A 20 -14.55 0.56 -21.44
CA VAL A 20 -15.08 0.56 -20.07
C VAL A 20 -16.24 -0.44 -19.98
N CYS A 21 -16.35 -1.15 -18.86
CA CYS A 21 -17.41 -2.13 -18.71
C CYS A 21 -17.82 -2.37 -17.25
N ALA A 22 -19.04 -2.88 -17.08
CA ALA A 22 -19.51 -3.46 -15.84
C ALA A 22 -19.73 -4.96 -16.04
N PHE A 23 -19.22 -5.78 -15.14
CA PHE A 23 -19.38 -7.24 -15.22
C PHE A 23 -19.78 -7.85 -13.89
N TYR A 24 -20.75 -8.76 -13.95
CA TYR A 24 -21.49 -9.29 -12.80
C TYR A 24 -21.34 -10.81 -12.63
N ALA A 25 -20.57 -11.46 -13.49
CA ALA A 25 -20.29 -12.89 -13.37
C ALA A 25 -19.39 -13.14 -12.15
N ASP A 26 -19.72 -14.19 -11.38
CA ASP A 26 -18.95 -14.58 -10.20
C ASP A 26 -17.70 -15.39 -10.61
N ASN A 27 -16.66 -15.35 -9.77
CA ASN A 27 -15.42 -16.10 -9.93
C ASN A 27 -14.78 -15.91 -11.30
N LEU A 28 -14.95 -14.73 -11.90
CA LEU A 28 -14.34 -14.39 -13.17
C LEU A 28 -12.83 -14.18 -12.97
N THR A 29 -12.02 -14.74 -13.86
CA THR A 29 -10.62 -14.35 -14.00
C THR A 29 -10.47 -13.48 -15.24
N VAL A 30 -10.00 -12.25 -15.08
CA VAL A 30 -9.69 -11.33 -16.18
C VAL A 30 -8.18 -11.12 -16.19
N ARG A 31 -7.50 -11.53 -17.27
CA ARG A 31 -6.04 -11.51 -17.32
C ARG A 31 -5.46 -11.01 -18.62
N GLY A 32 -4.41 -10.21 -18.53
CA GLY A 32 -3.57 -9.86 -19.68
C GLY A 32 -2.69 -11.01 -20.14
N VAL A 33 -2.64 -11.25 -21.45
CA VAL A 33 -1.77 -12.22 -22.12
C VAL A 33 -0.97 -11.54 -23.24
N ASN A 34 0.15 -12.12 -23.68
CA ASN A 34 1.01 -11.56 -24.75
C ASN A 34 1.50 -10.11 -24.50
N GLY A 35 1.65 -9.73 -23.23
CA GLY A 35 1.98 -8.36 -22.81
C GLY A 35 1.05 -7.92 -21.68
N ARG A 36 1.09 -6.63 -21.34
CA ARG A 36 0.13 -6.01 -20.41
C ARG A 36 -0.86 -5.18 -21.23
N PRO A 37 -2.15 -5.57 -21.33
CA PRO A 37 -3.16 -4.75 -21.96
C PRO A 37 -3.30 -3.42 -21.22
N ARG A 38 -3.42 -2.35 -22.00
CA ARG A 38 -3.57 -0.98 -21.53
C ARG A 38 -5.00 -0.52 -21.77
N ILE A 39 -5.76 -0.31 -20.71
CA ILE A 39 -7.16 0.09 -20.76
C ILE A 39 -7.24 1.56 -20.38
N ASP A 40 -7.39 2.38 -21.42
CA ASP A 40 -7.57 3.82 -21.30
C ASP A 40 -9.06 4.12 -21.17
N ALA A 41 -9.48 4.77 -20.09
CA ALA A 41 -10.86 5.19 -19.97
C ALA A 41 -11.28 6.15 -21.09
N ALA A 42 -10.36 6.96 -21.63
CA ALA A 42 -10.56 7.86 -22.77
C ALA A 42 -11.84 8.73 -22.68
N GLY A 43 -12.13 9.25 -21.49
CA GLY A 43 -13.32 10.06 -21.20
C GLY A 43 -14.64 9.26 -21.07
N GLN A 44 -14.59 7.94 -21.22
CA GLN A 44 -15.70 7.03 -20.94
C GLN A 44 -15.66 6.53 -19.50
N ASN A 45 -16.78 6.04 -19.02
CA ASN A 45 -16.87 5.32 -17.75
C ASN A 45 -18.05 4.34 -17.78
N ALA A 46 -17.91 3.26 -17.03
CA ALA A 46 -18.99 2.34 -16.75
C ALA A 46 -19.84 2.88 -15.58
N LEU A 47 -21.14 3.01 -15.83
CA LEU A 47 -22.17 3.32 -14.82
C LEU A 47 -21.97 4.63 -14.04
N GLY A 48 -21.21 5.60 -14.56
CA GLY A 48 -20.88 6.81 -13.80
C GLY A 48 -19.82 6.58 -12.73
N LYS A 49 -19.10 5.46 -12.72
CA LYS A 49 -18.27 5.02 -11.58
C LYS A 49 -16.79 4.78 -11.86
N GLY A 50 -16.42 4.26 -13.02
CA GLY A 50 -15.02 3.89 -13.26
C GLY A 50 -14.76 3.22 -14.61
N THR A 51 -13.51 2.83 -14.85
CA THR A 51 -13.13 2.05 -16.05
C THR A 51 -13.79 0.69 -16.00
N TRP A 52 -13.56 -0.07 -14.92
CA TRP A 52 -14.22 -1.36 -14.68
C TRP A 52 -15.05 -1.34 -13.40
N VAL A 53 -16.34 -1.67 -13.52
CA VAL A 53 -17.23 -1.91 -12.38
C VAL A 53 -17.39 -3.41 -12.18
N VAL A 54 -16.76 -3.92 -11.13
CA VAL A 54 -16.78 -5.33 -10.74
C VAL A 54 -18.00 -5.55 -9.84
N GLY A 55 -19.04 -6.17 -10.39
CA GLY A 55 -20.28 -6.48 -9.68
C GLY A 55 -20.38 -7.92 -9.17
N GLY A 56 -19.55 -8.83 -9.71
CA GLY A 56 -19.53 -10.25 -9.32
C GLY A 56 -18.78 -10.50 -8.00
N VAL A 57 -18.87 -11.74 -7.52
CA VAL A 57 -18.20 -12.22 -6.32
C VAL A 57 -16.89 -12.93 -6.67
N GLY A 58 -15.78 -12.64 -5.99
CA GLY A 58 -14.54 -13.43 -6.11
C GLY A 58 -13.81 -13.24 -7.44
N THR A 59 -13.88 -12.04 -8.02
CA THR A 59 -13.17 -11.74 -9.26
C THR A 59 -11.66 -11.71 -9.02
N VAL A 60 -10.91 -12.28 -9.96
CA VAL A 60 -9.45 -12.18 -10.05
C VAL A 60 -9.09 -11.33 -11.26
N ILE A 61 -8.30 -10.28 -11.06
CA ILE A 61 -7.77 -9.41 -12.11
C ILE A 61 -6.25 -9.49 -12.11
N GLU A 62 -5.65 -9.80 -13.27
CA GLU A 62 -4.22 -10.06 -13.38
C GLU A 62 -3.58 -9.36 -14.58
N ASN A 63 -2.40 -8.77 -14.38
CA ASN A 63 -1.57 -8.27 -15.48
C ASN A 63 -2.31 -7.28 -16.40
N VAL A 64 -2.92 -6.24 -15.84
CA VAL A 64 -3.62 -5.19 -16.60
C VAL A 64 -3.07 -3.81 -16.23
N GLU A 65 -3.18 -2.86 -17.15
CA GLU A 65 -2.94 -1.44 -16.88
C GLU A 65 -4.24 -0.67 -17.06
N LEU A 66 -4.69 0.07 -16.04
CA LEU A 66 -5.92 0.86 -16.10
C LEU A 66 -5.64 2.32 -15.74
N TYR A 67 -6.03 3.23 -16.63
CA TYR A 67 -5.79 4.65 -16.43
C TYR A 67 -6.86 5.56 -17.00
N GLY A 68 -6.85 6.82 -16.56
CA GLY A 68 -7.67 7.90 -17.11
C GLY A 68 -9.11 7.95 -16.60
N ALA A 69 -9.52 7.12 -15.64
CA ALA A 69 -10.91 7.11 -15.15
C ALA A 69 -11.27 8.46 -14.51
N ARG A 70 -12.29 9.14 -15.06
CA ARG A 70 -12.86 10.39 -14.55
C ARG A 70 -14.38 10.32 -14.62
N VAL A 71 -15.07 10.77 -13.57
CA VAL A 71 -16.54 10.80 -13.52
C VAL A 71 -17.05 12.11 -12.92
N ALA A 72 -18.36 12.36 -13.05
CA ALA A 72 -18.94 13.66 -12.67
C ALA A 72 -18.80 14.00 -11.18
N ASP A 73 -18.82 13.01 -10.28
CA ASP A 73 -18.68 13.19 -8.84
C ASP A 73 -17.22 13.15 -8.36
N ARG A 74 -16.25 13.12 -9.28
CA ARG A 74 -14.80 13.15 -9.04
C ARG A 74 -14.26 11.93 -8.28
N ASN A 75 -14.96 10.80 -8.39
CA ASN A 75 -14.66 9.57 -7.68
C ASN A 75 -14.41 8.36 -8.60
N GLY A 76 -13.98 8.63 -9.83
CA GLY A 76 -13.85 7.67 -10.93
C GLY A 76 -12.73 6.69 -10.68
N ALA A 77 -13.06 5.42 -10.49
CA ALA A 77 -12.07 4.41 -10.16
C ALA A 77 -11.55 3.67 -11.41
N GLY A 78 -10.26 3.32 -11.44
CA GLY A 78 -9.78 2.30 -12.37
C GLY A 78 -10.56 1.00 -12.17
N ILE A 79 -10.66 0.55 -10.91
CA ILE A 79 -11.54 -0.54 -10.49
C ILE A 79 -12.51 -0.06 -9.41
N ARG A 80 -13.80 -0.10 -9.73
CA ARG A 80 -14.89 0.07 -8.77
C ARG A 80 -15.42 -1.30 -8.36
N LEU A 81 -15.28 -1.68 -7.09
CA LEU A 81 -15.84 -2.93 -6.58
C LEU A 81 -17.23 -2.70 -5.97
N ASP A 82 -18.26 -3.04 -6.73
CA ASP A 82 -19.66 -3.07 -6.28
C ASP A 82 -20.03 -4.47 -5.72
N GLY A 83 -19.38 -5.51 -6.22
CA GLY A 83 -19.51 -6.91 -5.79
C GLY A 83 -18.77 -7.21 -4.49
N LYS A 84 -18.28 -8.44 -4.33
CA LYS A 84 -17.60 -8.88 -3.09
C LYS A 84 -16.37 -9.70 -3.39
N HIS A 85 -15.34 -9.59 -2.56
CA HIS A 85 -14.05 -10.26 -2.69
C HIS A 85 -13.35 -9.95 -4.02
N LEU A 86 -12.12 -9.46 -3.92
CA LEU A 86 -11.34 -9.09 -5.10
C LEU A 86 -9.90 -9.55 -4.89
N THR A 87 -9.34 -10.17 -5.92
CA THR A 87 -7.90 -10.32 -6.03
C THR A 87 -7.39 -9.52 -7.21
N LEU A 88 -6.44 -8.62 -6.95
CA LEU A 88 -5.70 -7.89 -7.97
C LEU A 88 -4.23 -8.27 -7.88
N ARG A 89 -3.63 -8.63 -9.01
CA ARG A 89 -2.19 -8.92 -9.05
C ARG A 89 -1.49 -8.49 -10.32
N ASN A 90 -0.19 -8.24 -10.22
CA ASN A 90 0.70 -7.96 -11.36
C ASN A 90 0.24 -6.79 -12.24
N SER A 91 -0.50 -5.83 -11.69
CA SER A 91 -1.20 -4.78 -12.47
C SER A 91 -0.59 -3.40 -12.24
N PHE A 92 -1.00 -2.41 -13.03
CA PHE A 92 -0.64 -1.00 -12.83
C PHE A 92 -1.85 -0.10 -12.97
N LEU A 93 -2.20 0.64 -11.92
CA LEU A 93 -3.35 1.53 -11.92
C LEU A 93 -2.89 2.95 -11.65
N HIS A 94 -3.05 3.83 -12.63
CA HIS A 94 -2.50 5.18 -12.53
C HIS A 94 -3.37 6.21 -13.22
N ASP A 95 -3.17 7.49 -12.87
CA ASP A 95 -3.89 8.60 -13.48
C ASP A 95 -5.40 8.44 -13.48
N ASN A 96 -5.97 7.78 -12.47
CA ASN A 96 -7.41 7.72 -12.23
C ASN A 96 -7.80 8.73 -11.13
N GLU A 97 -9.08 9.03 -10.95
CA GLU A 97 -9.53 9.70 -9.72
C GLU A 97 -9.28 8.79 -8.52
N ASN A 98 -9.62 7.50 -8.60
CA ASN A 98 -9.14 6.47 -7.67
C ASN A 98 -8.49 5.30 -8.42
N GLY A 99 -7.42 4.70 -7.91
CA GLY A 99 -6.95 3.44 -8.48
C GLY A 99 -7.97 2.32 -8.22
N ILE A 100 -8.24 2.05 -6.94
CA ILE A 100 -9.32 1.17 -6.49
C ILE A 100 -10.26 1.93 -5.56
N LEU A 101 -11.57 1.67 -5.71
CA LEU A 101 -12.57 2.09 -4.74
C LEU A 101 -13.55 0.95 -4.47
N THR A 102 -13.49 0.39 -3.26
CA THR A 102 -14.40 -0.69 -2.84
C THR A 102 -15.67 -0.18 -2.16
N ASN A 103 -16.64 -1.07 -1.98
CA ASN A 103 -17.81 -0.83 -1.14
C ASN A 103 -17.51 -1.05 0.37
N ASN A 104 -18.55 -0.93 1.19
CA ASN A 104 -18.51 -1.08 2.65
C ASN A 104 -19.36 -2.29 3.10
N ASP A 105 -19.11 -3.46 2.53
CA ASP A 105 -19.94 -4.65 2.76
C ASP A 105 -19.69 -5.39 4.09
N GLY A 106 -18.60 -5.06 4.78
CA GLY A 106 -18.16 -5.67 6.04
C GLY A 106 -17.74 -7.14 5.94
N VAL A 107 -17.71 -7.75 4.76
CA VAL A 107 -17.50 -9.19 4.54
C VAL A 107 -16.43 -9.51 3.49
N SER A 108 -16.06 -8.57 2.63
CA SER A 108 -15.08 -8.82 1.58
C SER A 108 -13.67 -9.06 2.11
N ASP A 109 -12.98 -10.00 1.49
CA ASP A 109 -11.55 -10.20 1.62
C ASP A 109 -10.90 -9.71 0.33
N ILE A 110 -9.98 -8.76 0.47
CA ILE A 110 -9.30 -8.10 -0.63
C ILE A 110 -7.82 -8.49 -0.61
N LEU A 111 -7.33 -9.01 -1.73
CA LEU A 111 -5.91 -9.29 -1.94
C LEU A 111 -5.39 -8.38 -3.06
N VAL A 112 -4.34 -7.62 -2.76
CA VAL A 112 -3.59 -6.85 -3.75
C VAL A 112 -2.12 -7.21 -3.62
N GLU A 113 -1.54 -7.77 -4.68
CA GLU A 113 -0.14 -8.16 -4.68
C GLU A 113 0.60 -7.85 -5.98
N ASN A 114 1.91 -7.58 -5.88
CA ASN A 114 2.76 -7.33 -7.05
C ASN A 114 2.20 -6.24 -7.99
N THR A 115 1.50 -5.26 -7.44
CA THR A 115 0.77 -4.24 -8.20
C THR A 115 1.38 -2.86 -7.94
N GLU A 116 1.38 -2.04 -8.98
CA GLU A 116 1.83 -0.66 -8.93
C GLU A 116 0.63 0.29 -8.97
N PHE A 117 0.69 1.37 -8.19
CA PHE A 117 -0.27 2.46 -8.18
C PHE A 117 0.47 3.77 -8.21
N GLY A 118 0.17 4.61 -9.20
CA GLY A 118 0.87 5.89 -9.39
C GLY A 118 -0.09 7.01 -9.72
N HIS A 119 0.06 8.18 -9.10
CA HIS A 119 -0.62 9.40 -9.56
C HIS A 119 -2.15 9.28 -9.73
N ASN A 120 -2.82 8.48 -8.89
CA ASN A 120 -4.27 8.56 -8.79
C ASN A 120 -4.64 9.65 -7.77
N GLY A 121 -5.80 10.27 -7.98
CA GLY A 121 -6.31 11.35 -7.15
C GLY A 121 -6.83 12.51 -8.00
N TYR A 122 -7.90 13.13 -7.54
CA TYR A 122 -8.49 14.34 -8.13
C TYR A 122 -7.77 15.62 -7.69
N GLY A 123 -6.99 15.58 -6.61
CA GLY A 123 -6.39 16.76 -5.98
C GLY A 123 -7.23 17.38 -4.85
N ASP A 124 -8.31 16.71 -4.42
CA ASP A 124 -9.24 17.20 -3.40
C ASP A 124 -9.02 16.62 -1.99
N GLY A 125 -8.18 15.58 -1.88
CA GLY A 125 -7.91 14.86 -0.63
C GLY A 125 -8.92 13.77 -0.27
N TYR A 126 -9.94 13.53 -1.10
CA TYR A 126 -10.96 12.50 -0.87
C TYR A 126 -10.83 11.28 -1.79
N SER A 127 -9.93 11.38 -2.76
CA SER A 127 -9.64 10.40 -3.79
C SER A 127 -8.18 9.93 -3.65
N HIS A 128 -7.91 8.64 -3.92
CA HIS A 128 -6.68 7.97 -3.46
C HIS A 128 -6.13 6.97 -4.47
N ASN A 129 -4.88 6.54 -4.29
CA ASN A 129 -4.34 5.39 -5.01
C ASN A 129 -5.17 4.13 -4.73
N LEU A 130 -5.43 3.82 -3.46
CA LEU A 130 -6.37 2.79 -3.07
C LEU A 130 -7.26 3.29 -1.94
N TYR A 131 -8.57 3.13 -2.12
CA TYR A 131 -9.56 3.24 -1.06
C TYR A 131 -10.22 1.87 -0.86
N ILE A 132 -9.86 1.21 0.24
CA ILE A 132 -10.53 0.02 0.73
C ILE A 132 -11.54 0.46 1.80
N GLY A 133 -12.82 0.27 1.49
CA GLY A 133 -13.93 0.54 2.39
C GLY A 133 -13.99 -0.41 3.59
N SER A 134 -15.10 -0.34 4.34
CA SER A 134 -15.32 -1.21 5.50
C SER A 134 -15.59 -2.63 5.02
N VAL A 135 -14.53 -3.45 4.99
CA VAL A 135 -14.52 -4.85 4.53
C VAL A 135 -14.00 -5.77 5.63
N ASN A 136 -14.01 -7.09 5.40
CA ASN A 136 -13.47 -8.04 6.38
C ASN A 136 -11.94 -7.94 6.49
N SER A 137 -11.22 -8.08 5.37
CA SER A 137 -9.76 -8.01 5.39
C SER A 137 -9.15 -7.39 4.14
N LEU A 138 -7.96 -6.79 4.33
CA LEU A 138 -7.05 -6.41 3.27
C LEU A 138 -5.72 -7.13 3.48
N THR A 139 -5.25 -7.85 2.46
CA THR A 139 -3.86 -8.24 2.30
C THR A 139 -3.24 -7.41 1.18
N PHE A 140 -2.26 -6.58 1.53
CA PHE A 140 -1.54 -5.70 0.60
C PHE A 140 -0.05 -6.04 0.70
N ARG A 141 0.50 -6.73 -0.32
CA ARG A 141 1.89 -7.19 -0.28
C ARG A 141 2.67 -7.04 -1.58
N TYR A 142 3.97 -6.76 -1.47
CA TYR A 142 4.88 -6.66 -2.62
C TYR A 142 4.50 -5.56 -3.62
N ASN A 143 3.72 -4.57 -3.19
CA ASN A 143 3.21 -3.52 -4.07
C ASN A 143 4.11 -2.29 -4.06
N PHE A 144 3.94 -1.45 -5.07
CA PHE A 144 4.48 -0.10 -5.12
C PHE A 144 3.32 0.90 -5.20
N SER A 145 3.13 1.75 -4.20
CA SER A 145 2.12 2.82 -4.26
C SER A 145 2.81 4.16 -4.07
N HIS A 146 2.64 5.06 -5.03
CA HIS A 146 3.41 6.28 -5.11
C HIS A 146 2.61 7.46 -5.67
N ASP A 147 3.09 8.66 -5.35
CA ASP A 147 2.68 9.89 -6.02
C ASP A 147 1.16 10.15 -6.03
N ALA A 148 0.40 9.75 -5.01
CA ALA A 148 -1.02 10.11 -4.94
C ALA A 148 -1.19 11.64 -5.17
N ASN A 149 -2.08 12.00 -6.09
CA ASN A 149 -2.36 13.39 -6.43
C ASN A 149 -3.28 14.00 -5.36
N VAL A 150 -2.66 14.35 -4.22
CA VAL A 150 -3.36 14.54 -2.94
C VAL A 150 -4.04 13.21 -2.52
N GLY A 151 -4.59 13.13 -1.31
CA GLY A 151 -5.14 11.88 -0.79
C GLY A 151 -4.05 10.94 -0.29
N HIS A 152 -4.23 9.62 -0.38
CA HIS A 152 -3.37 8.64 0.31
C HIS A 152 -2.82 7.61 -0.66
N ASN A 153 -1.59 7.15 -0.39
CA ASN A 153 -1.04 6.02 -1.13
C ASN A 153 -1.76 4.70 -0.75
N LEU A 154 -2.30 4.60 0.47
CA LEU A 154 -3.25 3.57 0.88
C LEU A 154 -4.23 4.13 1.93
N LYS A 155 -5.54 4.01 1.70
CA LYS A 155 -6.58 4.16 2.73
C LYS A 155 -7.31 2.83 2.90
N SER A 156 -7.40 2.30 4.13
CA SER A 156 -8.14 1.06 4.42
C SER A 156 -8.96 1.10 5.69
N ARG A 157 -10.27 0.81 5.56
CA ARG A 157 -11.20 0.64 6.67
C ARG A 157 -11.45 -0.84 7.03
N ALA A 158 -10.65 -1.76 6.49
CA ALA A 158 -10.81 -3.20 6.76
C ALA A 158 -10.62 -3.52 8.25
N LYS A 159 -11.32 -4.54 8.76
CA LYS A 159 -11.19 -4.99 10.16
C LYS A 159 -9.82 -5.62 10.46
N LEU A 160 -9.24 -6.27 9.45
CA LEU A 160 -7.92 -6.88 9.46
C LEU A 160 -7.08 -6.32 8.29
N ASN A 161 -5.93 -5.75 8.60
CA ASN A 161 -5.00 -5.21 7.61
C ASN A 161 -3.65 -5.95 7.69
N THR A 162 -3.23 -6.56 6.59
CA THR A 162 -1.96 -7.26 6.44
C THR A 162 -1.14 -6.56 5.37
N ILE A 163 -0.31 -5.61 5.78
CA ILE A 163 0.46 -4.69 4.93
C ILE A 163 1.92 -5.12 4.97
N LEU A 164 2.38 -5.89 3.98
CA LEU A 164 3.64 -6.61 4.04
C LEU A 164 4.56 -6.31 2.86
N TYR A 165 5.81 -5.94 3.14
CA TYR A 165 6.87 -5.88 2.13
C TYR A 165 6.53 -5.02 0.91
N ASN A 166 5.87 -3.87 1.13
CA ASN A 166 5.54 -2.89 0.10
C ASN A 166 6.54 -1.75 0.08
N ARG A 167 6.50 -0.97 -0.99
CA ARG A 167 7.11 0.35 -1.05
C ARG A 167 6.03 1.41 -1.21
N PHE A 168 6.01 2.35 -0.28
CA PHE A 168 5.30 3.62 -0.37
C PHE A 168 6.37 4.70 -0.46
N SER A 169 6.44 5.39 -1.59
CA SER A 169 7.40 6.48 -1.76
C SER A 169 7.07 7.31 -2.99
N SER A 170 7.36 8.60 -2.95
CA SER A 170 7.25 9.45 -4.14
C SER A 170 8.43 9.26 -5.08
N THR A 171 8.17 9.46 -6.36
CA THR A 171 9.20 9.46 -7.39
C THR A 171 9.73 10.87 -7.60
N ALA A 172 10.98 10.97 -8.06
CA ALA A 172 11.49 12.28 -8.46
C ALA A 172 10.76 12.77 -9.73
N ALA A 173 10.51 14.08 -9.83
CA ALA A 173 9.86 14.67 -10.99
C ALA A 173 10.55 14.26 -12.30
N GLY A 174 9.76 13.73 -13.25
CA GLY A 174 10.24 13.27 -14.56
C GLY A 174 10.86 11.87 -14.59
N GLN A 175 10.81 11.09 -13.50
CA GLN A 175 11.16 9.67 -13.54
C GLN A 175 10.12 8.86 -14.35
N ALA A 176 10.58 7.77 -14.99
CA ALA A 176 9.70 6.87 -15.72
C ALA A 176 8.75 6.14 -14.76
N GLY A 177 7.47 5.96 -15.16
CA GLY A 177 6.41 5.41 -14.30
C GLY A 177 5.52 6.47 -13.65
N THR A 178 5.76 7.75 -13.94
CA THR A 178 5.11 8.90 -13.32
C THR A 178 4.70 9.85 -14.44
N THR A 179 3.43 10.26 -14.43
CA THR A 179 2.92 11.31 -15.32
C THR A 179 3.04 12.69 -14.67
N ALA A 180 3.13 12.74 -13.33
CA ALA A 180 3.57 13.87 -12.51
C ALA A 180 3.95 13.40 -11.09
N SER A 181 4.66 14.26 -10.34
CA SER A 181 4.89 14.06 -8.90
C SER A 181 3.67 14.51 -8.10
N GLY A 182 3.04 13.59 -7.38
CA GLY A 182 1.95 13.89 -6.45
C GLY A 182 2.45 14.51 -5.14
N GLN A 183 1.50 14.94 -4.31
CA GLN A 183 1.76 15.37 -2.93
C GLN A 183 0.85 14.55 -2.01
N PRO A 184 1.23 13.30 -1.68
CA PRO A 184 0.43 12.47 -0.80
C PRO A 184 0.22 13.15 0.58
N SER A 185 -0.91 12.85 1.20
CA SER A 185 -1.23 13.16 2.59
C SER A 185 -0.59 12.09 3.48
N TYR A 186 -1.35 11.13 4.02
CA TYR A 186 -0.78 9.94 4.63
C TYR A 186 -0.25 8.95 3.57
N GLU A 187 0.88 8.32 3.88
CA GLU A 187 1.42 7.22 3.08
C GLU A 187 0.58 5.95 3.28
N VAL A 188 0.20 5.70 4.54
CA VAL A 188 -0.71 4.63 4.92
C VAL A 188 -1.70 5.17 5.94
N ASP A 189 -2.98 5.06 5.61
CA ASP A 189 -4.09 5.48 6.47
C ASP A 189 -5.00 4.29 6.80
N LEU A 190 -5.09 3.97 8.09
CA LEU A 190 -5.94 2.92 8.65
C LEU A 190 -7.00 3.55 9.57
N PRO A 191 -7.94 4.33 9.02
CA PRO A 191 -8.67 5.35 9.77
C PRO A 191 -9.61 4.81 10.85
N ASN A 192 -10.02 3.55 10.72
CA ASN A 192 -10.93 2.91 11.69
C ASN A 192 -10.25 1.92 12.64
N GLY A 193 -8.92 1.85 12.61
CA GLY A 193 -8.18 0.84 13.34
C GLY A 193 -8.49 -0.57 12.82
N GLY A 194 -8.57 -1.54 13.71
CA GLY A 194 -8.60 -2.96 13.36
C GLY A 194 -7.28 -3.63 13.72
N THR A 195 -7.20 -4.95 13.65
CA THR A 195 -5.92 -5.64 13.80
C THR A 195 -5.06 -5.36 12.57
N ALA A 196 -3.87 -4.81 12.75
CA ALA A 196 -3.00 -4.38 11.66
C ALA A 196 -1.57 -4.92 11.83
N TYR A 197 -1.08 -5.57 10.77
CA TYR A 197 0.30 -6.02 10.61
C TYR A 197 0.96 -5.17 9.53
N VAL A 198 1.85 -4.28 9.94
CA VAL A 198 2.66 -3.44 9.05
C VAL A 198 4.10 -3.93 9.16
N ILE A 199 4.51 -4.84 8.26
CA ILE A 199 5.77 -5.57 8.40
C ILE A 199 6.63 -5.48 7.14
N GLY A 200 7.90 -5.13 7.30
CA GLY A 200 8.87 -5.20 6.20
C GLY A 200 8.68 -4.16 5.10
N ASN A 201 7.90 -3.10 5.33
CA ASN A 201 7.60 -2.08 4.32
C ASN A 201 8.66 -0.97 4.31
N ILE A 202 8.78 -0.32 3.15
CA ILE A 202 9.41 0.99 3.01
C ILE A 202 8.28 2.02 2.97
N ILE A 203 8.33 3.02 3.85
CA ILE A 203 7.31 4.07 3.94
C ILE A 203 8.03 5.41 3.94
N GLU A 204 8.03 6.08 2.79
CA GLU A 204 8.66 7.38 2.60
C GLU A 204 7.61 8.46 2.42
N GLN A 205 7.77 9.54 3.18
CA GLN A 205 7.04 10.79 2.98
C GLN A 205 7.96 11.80 2.29
N PRO A 206 7.51 12.38 1.15
CA PRO A 206 8.28 13.38 0.44
C PRO A 206 8.33 14.71 1.20
N ALA A 207 9.36 15.50 0.90
CA ALA A 207 9.48 16.87 1.42
C ALA A 207 8.25 17.75 1.07
N ALA A 208 7.65 17.52 -0.09
CA ALA A 208 6.39 18.12 -0.50
C ALA A 208 5.24 17.16 -0.23
N ASN A 209 4.58 17.31 0.92
CA ASN A 209 3.44 16.49 1.34
C ASN A 209 2.27 17.36 1.82
N GLN A 210 1.10 16.74 1.95
CA GLN A 210 -0.13 17.38 2.43
C GLN A 210 -0.42 17.11 3.90
N ASN A 211 0.31 16.18 4.53
CA ASN A 211 0.12 15.83 5.94
C ASN A 211 1.45 15.40 6.56
N PRO A 212 1.82 15.89 7.75
CA PRO A 212 3.12 15.60 8.35
C PRO A 212 3.20 14.21 9.02
N ASN A 213 2.22 13.33 8.84
CA ASN A 213 2.28 11.99 9.42
C ASN A 213 2.30 10.91 8.33
N LEU A 214 3.03 9.82 8.58
CA LEU A 214 3.30 8.79 7.57
C LEU A 214 2.28 7.65 7.64
N LEU A 215 2.25 6.95 8.78
CA LEU A 215 1.27 5.92 9.10
C LEU A 215 0.25 6.49 10.10
N ALA A 216 -1.00 6.62 9.68
CA ALA A 216 -2.12 6.97 10.55
C ALA A 216 -2.95 5.73 10.91
N TYR A 217 -3.35 5.63 12.18
CA TYR A 217 -4.11 4.50 12.69
C TYR A 217 -5.21 4.97 13.66
N ALA A 218 -6.45 4.62 13.31
CA ALA A 218 -7.64 4.89 14.11
C ALA A 218 -7.90 6.38 14.44
N GLU A 219 -7.35 7.30 13.64
CA GLU A 219 -7.45 8.75 13.81
C GLU A 219 -8.85 9.29 13.48
N GLU A 220 -9.62 8.62 12.60
CA GLU A 220 -11.07 8.84 12.44
C GLU A 220 -11.93 8.05 13.44
N GLY A 221 -11.31 7.28 14.34
CA GLY A 221 -11.96 6.57 15.44
C GLY A 221 -11.78 5.05 15.39
N ALA A 222 -11.48 4.45 16.54
CA ALA A 222 -11.29 3.00 16.72
C ALA A 222 -12.63 2.23 16.75
N VAL A 223 -13.32 2.16 15.60
CA VAL A 223 -14.65 1.54 15.47
C VAL A 223 -14.60 0.09 15.00
N ASN A 224 -13.45 -0.39 14.50
CA ASN A 224 -13.25 -1.80 14.20
C ASN A 224 -13.07 -2.63 15.49
N PRO A 225 -13.40 -3.94 15.47
CA PRO A 225 -13.39 -4.77 16.68
C PRO A 225 -11.99 -5.02 17.27
N GLY A 226 -10.93 -4.91 16.45
CA GLY A 226 -9.54 -5.06 16.89
C GLY A 226 -8.84 -3.70 17.05
N THR A 227 -7.90 -3.62 17.98
CA THR A 227 -7.07 -2.42 18.22
C THR A 227 -5.57 -2.73 18.26
N ASP A 228 -5.18 -3.94 17.82
CA ASP A 228 -3.78 -4.37 17.79
C ASP A 228 -3.07 -3.77 16.59
N LEU A 229 -1.99 -3.04 16.85
CA LEU A 229 -1.10 -2.50 15.83
C LEU A 229 0.32 -3.06 16.00
N TYR A 230 0.78 -3.83 15.02
CA TYR A 230 2.14 -4.37 14.93
C TYR A 230 2.88 -3.67 13.79
N VAL A 231 3.89 -2.87 14.12
CA VAL A 231 4.76 -2.17 13.18
C VAL A 231 6.16 -2.74 13.34
N VAL A 232 6.54 -3.66 12.45
CA VAL A 232 7.73 -4.51 12.63
C VAL A 232 8.65 -4.48 11.43
N ASN A 233 9.95 -4.23 11.64
CA ASN A 233 10.96 -4.33 10.59
C ASN A 233 10.66 -3.45 9.35
N ASN A 234 10.07 -2.27 9.52
CA ASN A 234 9.87 -1.31 8.43
C ASN A 234 11.03 -0.31 8.36
N THR A 235 11.23 0.29 7.20
CA THR A 235 12.11 1.45 7.02
C THR A 235 11.23 2.65 6.69
N PHE A 236 11.10 3.57 7.63
CA PHE A 236 10.44 4.86 7.42
C PHE A 236 11.45 5.92 7.01
N LEU A 237 11.12 6.70 6.00
CA LEU A 237 11.90 7.85 5.55
C LEU A 237 11.01 9.11 5.63
N ASN A 238 11.41 10.10 6.40
CA ASN A 238 10.76 11.41 6.39
C ASN A 238 11.68 12.43 5.73
N ASP A 239 11.37 12.81 4.50
CA ASP A 239 12.08 13.87 3.78
C ASP A 239 11.54 15.27 4.13
N ALA A 240 10.44 15.35 4.89
CA ALA A 240 9.98 16.58 5.49
C ALA A 240 10.81 16.98 6.73
N SER A 241 10.71 18.23 7.16
CA SER A 241 11.49 18.77 8.29
C SER A 241 11.01 18.30 9.66
N GLN A 242 9.76 17.85 9.77
CA GLN A 242 9.10 17.43 11.01
C GLN A 242 7.94 16.48 10.70
N GLY A 243 7.43 15.77 11.70
CA GLY A 243 6.29 14.87 11.53
C GLY A 243 6.13 13.83 12.62
N THR A 244 5.09 13.02 12.52
CA THR A 244 4.92 11.80 13.34
C THR A 244 5.00 10.59 12.41
N PHE A 245 5.95 9.70 12.64
CA PHE A 245 6.07 8.49 11.83
C PHE A 245 4.82 7.60 11.94
N ILE A 246 4.32 7.43 13.17
CA ILE A 246 3.16 6.60 13.48
C ILE A 246 2.18 7.38 14.37
N LEU A 247 1.15 7.95 13.75
CA LEU A 247 0.05 8.63 14.43
C LEU A 247 -1.02 7.61 14.85
N ILE A 248 -1.34 7.57 16.13
CA ILE A 248 -2.36 6.67 16.71
C ILE A 248 -3.45 7.52 17.35
N GLY A 249 -4.70 7.25 16.98
CA GLY A 249 -5.88 7.91 17.54
C GLY A 249 -6.01 7.69 19.05
N GLY A 250 -6.38 8.75 19.79
CA GLY A 250 -6.39 8.74 21.27
C GLY A 250 -7.37 7.76 21.92
N ALA A 251 -8.33 7.21 21.16
CA ALA A 251 -9.24 6.17 21.62
C ALA A 251 -8.58 4.78 21.72
N VAL A 252 -7.41 4.59 21.10
CA VAL A 252 -6.66 3.32 21.11
C VAL A 252 -5.84 3.22 22.39
N THR A 253 -6.33 2.43 23.35
CA THR A 253 -5.65 2.16 24.62
C THR A 253 -4.73 0.94 24.56
N THR A 254 -4.89 0.08 23.55
CA THR A 254 -3.99 -1.07 23.32
C THR A 254 -2.61 -0.56 22.89
N PRO A 255 -1.53 -0.91 23.62
CA PRO A 255 -0.16 -0.55 23.22
C PRO A 255 0.18 -1.09 21.82
N ALA A 256 0.58 -0.22 20.90
CA ALA A 256 1.17 -0.65 19.65
C ALA A 256 2.52 -1.32 19.90
N LEU A 257 2.82 -2.40 19.20
CA LEU A 257 4.17 -2.96 19.14
C LEU A 257 4.91 -2.30 17.98
N ILE A 258 5.94 -1.51 18.30
CA ILE A 258 6.79 -0.84 17.31
C ILE A 258 8.19 -1.41 17.49
N GLN A 259 8.58 -2.37 16.66
CA GLN A 259 9.81 -3.14 16.85
C GLN A 259 10.68 -3.23 15.60
N ASN A 260 12.00 -3.12 15.77
CA ASN A 260 12.99 -3.28 14.70
C ASN A 260 12.79 -2.35 13.50
N ASN A 261 12.18 -1.17 13.67
CA ASN A 261 12.02 -0.23 12.57
C ASN A 261 13.20 0.73 12.47
N VAL A 262 13.56 1.11 11.25
CA VAL A 262 14.42 2.28 11.00
C VAL A 262 13.53 3.50 10.81
N PHE A 263 13.80 4.58 11.54
CA PHE A 263 13.16 5.89 11.38
C PHE A 263 14.22 6.89 10.92
N ALA A 264 14.23 7.16 9.61
CA ALA A 264 15.15 8.10 8.99
C ALA A 264 14.52 9.49 8.85
N GLY A 265 15.25 10.54 9.22
CA GLY A 265 14.78 11.92 9.14
C GLY A 265 14.24 12.47 10.46
N GLY A 266 13.73 13.70 10.42
CA GLY A 266 13.18 14.39 11.59
C GLY A 266 11.78 13.92 11.95
N GLY A 267 11.45 13.91 13.25
CA GLY A 267 10.08 13.62 13.71
C GLY A 267 10.01 12.77 14.97
N THR A 268 8.79 12.57 15.43
CA THR A 268 8.46 11.73 16.59
C THR A 268 8.06 10.35 16.11
N ILE A 269 8.59 9.28 16.72
CA ILE A 269 8.25 7.89 16.35
C ILE A 269 6.74 7.65 16.44
N THR A 270 6.13 8.00 17.57
CA THR A 270 4.69 7.90 17.77
C THR A 270 4.19 8.85 18.84
N ASN A 271 2.91 9.24 18.75
CA ASN A 271 2.22 10.00 19.78
C ASN A 271 1.63 9.13 20.91
N GLN A 272 1.60 7.80 20.76
CA GLN A 272 1.07 6.91 21.80
C GLN A 272 2.11 6.67 22.90
N ALA A 273 1.95 7.33 24.04
CA ALA A 273 2.87 7.19 25.18
C ALA A 273 3.02 5.75 25.69
N GLY A 274 1.97 4.93 25.56
CA GLY A 274 1.96 3.52 25.97
C GLY A 274 2.56 2.54 24.96
N ALA A 275 3.00 2.99 23.78
CA ALA A 275 3.52 2.09 22.75
C ALA A 275 4.76 1.31 23.23
N ALA A 276 4.78 0.01 22.94
CA ALA A 276 5.92 -0.86 23.21
C ALA A 276 6.97 -0.71 22.11
N GLN A 277 7.89 0.24 22.27
CA GLN A 277 9.00 0.48 21.36
C GLN A 277 10.20 -0.41 21.70
N LYS A 278 10.66 -1.25 20.76
CA LYS A 278 11.76 -2.21 20.97
C LYS A 278 12.73 -2.20 19.81
N THR A 279 14.03 -2.03 20.08
CA THR A 279 15.10 -2.11 19.06
C THR A 279 14.80 -1.36 17.76
N ASN A 280 14.15 -0.20 17.86
CA ASN A 280 14.06 0.70 16.71
C ASN A 280 15.35 1.50 16.62
N TYR A 281 15.75 1.86 15.41
CA TYR A 281 16.88 2.73 15.15
C TYR A 281 16.37 4.04 14.55
N GLN A 282 16.63 5.17 15.22
CA GLN A 282 16.27 6.49 14.73
C GLN A 282 17.53 7.33 14.48
N ALA A 283 17.65 7.88 13.29
CA ALA A 283 18.71 8.82 12.94
C ALA A 283 18.26 9.76 11.82
N VAL A 284 18.81 10.97 11.77
CA VAL A 284 18.50 11.91 10.68
C VAL A 284 18.93 11.34 9.33
N SER A 285 20.11 10.71 9.27
CA SER A 285 20.65 10.08 8.07
C SER A 285 21.28 8.73 8.40
N PRO A 286 20.49 7.63 8.43
CA PRO A 286 21.02 6.28 8.57
C PRO A 286 21.96 5.91 7.40
N ALA A 287 22.97 5.10 7.69
CA ALA A 287 23.92 4.62 6.69
C ALA A 287 23.29 3.52 5.80
N PHE A 288 22.66 3.93 4.70
CA PHE A 288 22.17 3.04 3.64
C PHE A 288 23.22 2.88 2.52
N VAL A 289 23.15 1.78 1.77
CA VAL A 289 24.05 1.54 0.63
C VAL A 289 23.94 2.66 -0.41
N ASP A 290 22.73 3.01 -0.83
CA ASP A 290 22.48 4.13 -1.75
C ASP A 290 21.03 4.65 -1.59
N ARG A 291 20.83 5.58 -0.66
CA ARG A 291 19.52 6.20 -0.41
C ARG A 291 18.95 6.87 -1.66
N ALA A 292 19.78 7.55 -2.45
CA ALA A 292 19.31 8.33 -3.59
C ALA A 292 18.63 7.46 -4.66
N ASN A 293 19.06 6.20 -4.78
CA ASN A 293 18.48 5.21 -5.67
C ASN A 293 17.59 4.18 -4.95
N TYR A 294 17.17 4.46 -3.71
CA TYR A 294 16.35 3.56 -2.87
C TYR A 294 16.97 2.18 -2.58
N ASP A 295 18.29 2.07 -2.64
CA ASP A 295 19.00 0.94 -2.06
C ASP A 295 19.14 1.15 -0.55
N LEU A 296 18.05 0.83 0.15
CA LEU A 296 17.91 1.03 1.60
C LEU A 296 18.44 -0.16 2.42
N ARG A 297 19.26 -1.03 1.81
CA ARG A 297 20.02 -2.02 2.58
C ARG A 297 20.96 -1.30 3.55
N PRO A 298 21.18 -1.83 4.77
CA PRO A 298 22.20 -1.29 5.66
C PRO A 298 23.57 -1.29 4.96
N ALA A 299 24.27 -0.15 4.98
CA ALA A 299 25.66 -0.09 4.52
C ALA A 299 26.58 -0.81 5.52
N SER A 300 27.74 -1.30 5.07
CA SER A 300 28.69 -2.00 5.96
C SER A 300 29.05 -1.15 7.18
N GLY A 301 29.04 -1.78 8.36
CA GLY A 301 29.28 -1.10 9.63
C GLY A 301 28.11 -0.25 10.15
N ALA A 302 26.95 -0.27 9.49
CA ALA A 302 25.76 0.40 10.01
C ALA A 302 25.37 -0.16 11.39
N PRO A 303 25.06 0.69 12.38
CA PRO A 303 24.77 0.25 13.76
C PRO A 303 23.45 -0.49 13.91
N PHE A 304 22.69 -0.64 12.82
CA PHE A 304 21.42 -1.34 12.76
C PHE A 304 21.52 -2.72 12.07
N ILE A 305 22.74 -3.15 11.74
CA ILE A 305 23.08 -4.53 11.37
C ILE A 305 23.19 -5.38 12.63
N ASN A 306 22.64 -6.59 12.63
CA ASN A 306 22.64 -7.57 13.71
C ASN A 306 22.14 -7.03 15.07
N ALA A 307 21.35 -5.96 15.03
CA ALA A 307 20.95 -5.18 16.21
C ALA A 307 19.48 -5.35 16.60
N GLY A 308 18.70 -6.09 15.82
CA GLY A 308 17.29 -6.35 16.10
C GLY A 308 17.08 -7.50 17.08
N PHE A 309 15.91 -7.56 17.70
CA PHE A 309 15.44 -8.78 18.39
C PHE A 309 14.45 -9.51 17.50
N THR A 310 14.54 -10.84 17.42
CA THR A 310 13.56 -11.67 16.70
C THR A 310 12.14 -11.31 17.15
N PRO A 311 11.30 -10.78 16.25
CA PRO A 311 9.90 -10.53 16.58
C PRO A 311 9.20 -11.82 16.99
N GLY A 312 8.29 -11.73 17.97
CA GLY A 312 7.55 -12.88 18.45
C GLY A 312 6.39 -13.28 17.53
N ILE A 313 5.39 -13.91 18.12
CA ILE A 313 4.12 -14.24 17.49
C ILE A 313 3.07 -13.28 18.07
N ALA A 314 2.19 -12.75 17.22
CA ALA A 314 1.05 -11.94 17.63
C ALA A 314 0.05 -12.78 18.44
N ALA A 315 -0.85 -12.13 19.18
CA ALA A 315 -1.87 -12.84 19.96
C ALA A 315 -2.79 -13.73 19.09
N SER A 316 -2.91 -13.40 17.80
CA SER A 316 -3.62 -14.16 16.77
C SER A 316 -2.92 -15.44 16.30
N GLY A 317 -1.66 -15.67 16.69
CA GLY A 317 -0.84 -16.77 16.18
C GLY A 317 -0.02 -16.44 14.92
N ILE A 318 -0.11 -15.21 14.39
CA ILE A 318 0.67 -14.79 13.22
C ILE A 318 2.12 -14.48 13.61
N SER A 319 3.09 -15.05 12.90
CA SER A 319 4.51 -14.71 13.05
C SER A 319 4.75 -13.26 12.65
N LEU A 320 5.47 -12.52 13.49
CA LEU A 320 5.89 -11.14 13.18
C LEU A 320 7.27 -11.08 12.53
N VAL A 321 7.97 -12.21 12.41
CA VAL A 321 9.31 -12.27 11.81
C VAL A 321 9.20 -12.08 10.29
N PRO A 322 9.83 -11.05 9.70
CA PRO A 322 9.82 -10.88 8.26
C PRO A 322 10.58 -12.02 7.56
N SER A 323 9.96 -12.64 6.57
CA SER A 323 10.55 -13.72 5.76
C SER A 323 10.90 -13.27 4.33
N MET A 324 10.42 -12.09 3.94
CA MET A 324 10.59 -11.52 2.61
C MET A 324 11.10 -10.08 2.71
N GLN A 325 11.59 -9.54 1.60
CA GLN A 325 11.87 -8.12 1.45
C GLN A 325 11.44 -7.63 0.06
N TYR A 326 11.12 -6.34 -0.04
CA TYR A 326 10.66 -5.72 -1.28
C TYR A 326 11.77 -5.65 -2.33
N VAL A 327 11.40 -5.90 -3.60
CA VAL A 327 12.28 -5.70 -4.76
C VAL A 327 11.56 -4.77 -5.74
N HIS A 328 12.23 -3.72 -6.18
CA HIS A 328 11.65 -2.78 -7.12
C HIS A 328 11.70 -3.34 -8.56
N VAL A 329 10.65 -3.22 -9.39
CA VAL A 329 9.30 -2.69 -9.11
C VAL A 329 8.34 -3.82 -8.69
N ALA A 330 7.55 -3.57 -7.65
CA ALA A 330 6.42 -4.40 -7.20
C ALA A 330 6.72 -5.92 -7.15
N LYS A 331 7.91 -6.27 -6.68
CA LYS A 331 8.41 -7.64 -6.56
C LYS A 331 8.87 -7.91 -5.14
N THR A 332 9.29 -9.14 -4.91
CA THR A 332 9.81 -9.58 -3.63
C THR A 332 10.87 -10.64 -3.81
N GLN A 333 11.67 -10.83 -2.76
CA GLN A 333 12.58 -11.95 -2.62
C GLN A 333 12.61 -12.40 -1.16
N SER A 334 13.06 -13.63 -0.91
CA SER A 334 13.32 -14.08 0.46
C SER A 334 14.26 -13.11 1.16
N ARG A 335 13.93 -12.78 2.41
CA ARG A 335 14.84 -12.01 3.27
C ARG A 335 16.03 -12.90 3.61
N PRO A 336 17.27 -12.50 3.30
CA PRO A 336 18.45 -13.25 3.74
C PRO A 336 18.47 -13.39 5.25
N SER A 337 19.07 -14.46 5.76
CA SER A 337 19.39 -14.60 7.19
C SER A 337 20.90 -14.45 7.34
N ASN A 338 21.34 -13.38 8.01
CA ASN A 338 22.76 -13.07 8.18
C ASN A 338 23.05 -12.72 9.64
N GLY A 339 23.00 -13.73 10.51
CA GLY A 339 23.20 -13.58 11.94
C GLY A 339 21.90 -13.24 12.68
N THR A 340 22.00 -12.34 13.66
CA THR A 340 20.86 -11.73 14.34
C THR A 340 20.10 -10.86 13.36
N ILE A 341 18.78 -10.82 13.44
CA ILE A 341 17.95 -10.03 12.53
C ILE A 341 18.37 -8.55 12.52
N ASP A 342 18.50 -7.97 11.33
CA ASP A 342 18.73 -6.53 11.18
C ASP A 342 17.48 -5.72 11.54
N ILE A 343 17.68 -4.46 11.95
CA ILE A 343 16.61 -3.48 12.10
C ILE A 343 16.31 -2.89 10.70
N GLY A 344 15.04 -2.81 10.33
CA GLY A 344 14.57 -2.24 9.06
C GLY A 344 14.05 -3.28 8.05
N ALA A 345 13.60 -2.76 6.91
CA ALA A 345 12.93 -3.53 5.84
C ALA A 345 13.85 -4.50 5.10
N TYR A 346 15.16 -4.29 5.16
CA TYR A 346 16.17 -5.07 4.47
C TYR A 346 17.14 -5.74 5.44
N GLU A 347 17.62 -6.92 5.04
CA GLU A 347 18.82 -7.52 5.65
C GLU A 347 20.07 -7.09 4.86
N ALA A 348 21.17 -6.84 5.56
CA ALA A 348 22.47 -6.56 5.00
C ALA A 348 23.05 -7.81 4.31
N THR A 349 23.62 -7.61 3.13
CA THR A 349 24.28 -8.69 2.37
C THR A 349 25.67 -9.04 2.91
N SER A 350 26.24 -8.20 3.77
CA SER A 350 27.51 -8.40 4.47
C SER A 350 27.51 -7.58 5.76
N PRO A 351 28.20 -8.03 6.83
CA PRO A 351 28.23 -7.33 8.12
C PRO A 351 28.78 -5.89 8.08
#